data_AF-A0A1Q4XRN3-F1
#
_entry.id   AF-A0A1Q4XRN3-F1
#
_cell.length_a   1.000
_cell.length_b   1.000
_cell.length_c   1.000
_cell.angle_alpha   90.00
_cell.angle_beta   90.00
_cell.angle_gamma   90.00
#
_symmetry.space_group_name_H-M   'P 1'
#
loop_
_entity.id
_entity.type
_entity.pdbx_description
1 polymer ?
#
loop_
_entity_poly.entity_id
_entity_poly.type
_entity_poly.pdbx_seq_one_letter_code
_entity_poly.pdbx_strand_id
1 'polypeptide(L)'
;MYLRYAVEELRNGVRDVRDLATLPSGLSRYYTDTVDRWSRSPDWDVGLLRLLGVVAVIGEPLDAADLALAADADETAVRRWCHGTLRPFLAVERAGPTARRFAVHHTSLREFLNGRPLDDLGSEEDWHWSETLGAAAATARHRIVDHHLARFGGLDAGLPRLAADLDLLTAGSGYAVRHLAGHLLDAGRIEDLCRLLTTEGRTGNLWFAAHEHADAVDDYLADISALWAHLAHRTDEALAAGRPAPTLVDEARCALAASSITSLTANIPADLVVALVKAGMWTRSGRSRTPAGCTPRLPGRCCSPRWSRSYRITFVLRRWRGRWPLPVIPSSTSPATC
;
A
#
# COMPACT_ATOMS: atom_id res chain seq x y z
N MET A 1 1.13 10.55 25.00
CA MET A 1 1.77 9.79 23.89
C MET A 1 3.29 9.75 24.03
N TYR A 2 3.97 10.89 24.11
CA TYR A 2 5.43 10.98 24.33
C TYR A 2 5.98 10.12 25.50
N LEU A 3 5.36 10.20 26.68
CA LEU A 3 5.73 9.39 27.86
C LEU A 3 5.81 7.89 27.60
N ARG A 4 5.06 7.37 26.62
CA ARG A 4 5.10 5.94 26.26
C ARG A 4 6.41 5.55 25.60
N TYR A 5 6.96 6.42 24.74
CA TYR A 5 8.28 6.20 24.14
C TYR A 5 9.39 6.29 25.18
N ALA A 6 9.37 7.31 26.03
CA ALA A 6 10.34 7.46 27.09
C ALA A 6 10.34 6.24 28.04
N VAL A 7 9.17 5.72 28.41
CA VAL A 7 9.05 4.49 29.22
C VAL A 7 9.57 3.26 28.46
N GLU A 8 9.32 3.15 27.16
CA GLU A 8 9.78 2.03 26.36
C GLU A 8 11.30 2.08 26.10
N GLU A 9 11.89 3.26 25.99
CA GLU A 9 13.34 3.46 25.97
C GLU A 9 13.99 3.00 27.28
N LEU A 10 13.42 3.37 28.44
CA LEU A 10 13.89 2.90 29.75
C LEU A 10 13.80 1.38 29.87
N ARG A 11 12.68 0.79 29.44
CA ARG A 11 12.48 -0.68 29.46
C ARG A 11 13.47 -1.42 28.58
N ASN A 12 13.83 -0.85 27.43
CA ASN A 12 14.78 -1.45 26.50
C ASN A 12 16.24 -1.03 26.79
N GLY A 13 16.50 -0.30 27.89
CA GLY A 13 17.84 0.10 28.31
C GLY A 13 18.51 1.15 27.40
N VAL A 14 17.74 1.84 26.57
CA VAL A 14 18.24 2.87 25.64
C VAL A 14 18.44 4.22 26.35
N ARG A 15 17.72 4.47 27.45
CA ARG A 15 17.80 5.68 28.28
C ARG A 15 17.98 5.31 29.76
N ASP A 16 18.71 6.11 30.53
CA ASP A 16 18.84 5.97 31.99
C ASP A 16 17.68 6.69 32.72
N VAL A 17 17.23 6.15 33.84
CA VAL A 17 16.18 6.75 34.69
C VAL A 17 16.58 8.14 35.20
N ARG A 18 17.88 8.42 35.34
CA ARG A 18 18.41 9.72 35.77
C ARG A 18 18.23 10.81 34.71
N ASP A 19 18.04 10.45 33.44
CA ASP A 19 17.86 11.39 32.32
C ASP A 19 16.39 11.83 32.15
N LEU A 20 15.50 11.47 33.08
CA LEU A 20 14.09 11.88 33.06
C LEU A 20 13.90 13.39 33.26
N ALA A 21 14.85 14.06 33.94
CA ALA A 21 14.81 15.50 34.14
C ALA A 21 15.13 16.30 32.87
N THR A 22 15.69 15.66 31.83
CA THR A 22 16.09 16.30 30.57
C THR A 22 15.13 15.98 29.42
N LEU A 23 13.90 15.56 29.73
CA LEU A 23 12.91 15.25 28.70
C LEU A 23 12.47 16.54 27.98
N PRO A 24 12.49 16.57 26.63
CA PRO A 24 12.09 17.76 25.88
C PRO A 24 10.64 18.18 26.11
N SER A 25 10.41 19.48 25.99
CA SER A 25 9.08 20.10 26.06
C SER A 25 8.30 19.87 24.76
N GLY A 26 7.76 18.67 24.56
CA GLY A 26 6.90 18.37 23.43
C GLY A 26 7.40 17.23 22.54
N LEU A 27 6.52 16.77 21.65
CA LEU A 27 6.77 15.59 20.83
C LEU A 27 7.71 15.88 19.66
N SER A 28 7.57 17.05 19.01
CA SER A 28 8.44 17.46 17.90
C SER A 28 9.90 17.49 18.34
N ARG A 29 10.20 18.27 19.38
CA ARG A 29 11.55 18.40 19.94
C ARG A 29 12.14 17.05 20.39
N TYR A 30 11.32 16.17 20.96
CA TYR A 30 11.80 14.84 21.31
C TYR A 30 12.24 14.02 20.10
N TYR A 31 11.49 14.05 18.99
CA TYR A 31 11.90 13.35 17.78
C TYR A 31 13.12 14.02 17.13
N THR A 32 13.19 15.36 17.09
CA THR A 32 14.35 16.12 16.63
C THR A 32 15.61 15.71 17.39
N ASP A 33 15.60 15.79 18.73
CA ASP A 33 16.74 15.40 19.58
C ASP A 33 17.14 13.92 19.41
N THR A 34 16.16 13.06 19.11
CA THR A 34 16.39 11.63 18.89
C THR A 34 17.08 11.38 17.56
N VAL A 35 16.62 12.02 16.49
CA VAL A 35 17.22 11.92 15.16
C VAL A 35 18.61 12.56 15.12
N ASP A 36 18.78 13.72 15.73
CA ASP A 36 20.09 14.36 15.90
C ASP A 36 21.08 13.45 16.65
N ARG A 37 20.61 12.69 17.65
CA ARG A 37 21.46 11.69 18.30
C ARG A 37 21.84 10.54 17.36
N TRP A 38 20.90 10.07 16.54
CA TRP A 38 21.14 8.97 15.60
C TRP A 38 22.07 9.38 14.45
N SER A 39 22.01 10.64 14.03
CA SER A 39 22.84 11.16 12.93
C SER A 39 24.32 11.24 13.25
N ARG A 40 24.69 11.26 14.53
CA ARG A 40 26.07 11.18 15.00
C ARG A 40 26.69 9.78 14.85
N SER A 41 25.91 8.76 14.50
CA SER A 41 26.42 7.42 14.23
C SER A 41 27.14 7.37 12.88
N PRO A 42 28.28 6.66 12.76
CA PRO A 42 28.95 6.48 11.47
C PRO A 42 28.09 5.74 10.44
N ASP A 43 27.09 4.98 10.89
CA ASP A 43 26.19 4.22 10.02
C ASP A 43 24.99 5.04 9.50
N TRP A 44 24.91 6.34 9.84
CA TRP A 44 23.75 7.19 9.53
C TRP A 44 23.42 7.21 8.03
N ASP A 45 24.34 7.71 7.22
CA ASP A 45 24.15 7.86 5.78
C ASP A 45 24.23 6.51 5.03
N VAL A 46 24.97 5.56 5.60
CA VAL A 46 25.22 4.25 5.00
C VAL A 46 23.97 3.38 5.02
N GLY A 47 23.13 3.48 6.06
CA GLY A 47 21.91 2.68 6.10
C GLY A 47 20.81 3.12 7.06
N LEU A 48 21.12 3.76 8.19
CA LEU A 48 20.07 4.08 9.17
C LEU A 48 19.06 5.11 8.63
N LEU A 49 19.53 6.18 7.97
CA LEU A 49 18.65 7.16 7.32
C LEU A 49 17.78 6.52 6.23
N ARG A 50 18.36 5.60 5.44
CA ARG A 50 17.63 4.86 4.41
C ARG A 50 16.54 3.98 5.01
N LEU A 51 16.85 3.28 6.10
CA LEU A 51 15.89 2.45 6.82
C LEU A 51 14.77 3.31 7.42
N LEU A 52 15.08 4.47 7.99
CA LEU A 52 14.07 5.41 8.49
C LEU A 52 13.13 5.85 7.37
N GLY A 53 13.66 6.20 6.19
CA GLY A 53 12.87 6.51 5.00
C GLY A 53 11.93 5.38 4.60
N VAL A 54 12.41 4.13 4.58
CA VAL A 54 11.58 2.95 4.29
C VAL A 54 10.48 2.78 5.33
N VAL A 55 10.83 2.76 6.61
CA VAL A 55 9.90 2.52 7.71
C VAL A 55 8.84 3.64 7.81
N ALA A 56 9.16 4.85 7.34
CA ALA A 56 8.21 5.95 7.20
C ALA A 56 7.13 5.70 6.14
N VAL A 57 7.44 4.96 5.08
CA VAL A 57 6.56 4.81 3.91
C VAL A 57 5.91 3.44 3.78
N ILE A 58 6.40 2.41 4.48
CA ILE A 58 5.78 1.08 4.40
C ILE A 58 4.31 1.09 4.85
N GLY A 59 3.44 0.53 4.01
CA GLY A 59 2.01 0.40 4.29
C GLY A 59 1.65 -0.74 5.26
N GLU A 60 2.60 -1.60 5.60
CA GLU A 60 2.40 -2.70 6.54
C GLU A 60 3.70 -3.15 7.23
N PRO A 61 3.63 -3.97 8.29
CA PRO A 61 4.82 -4.53 8.93
C PRO A 61 5.59 -5.48 8.01
N LEU A 62 6.88 -5.22 7.84
CA LEU A 62 7.80 -6.03 7.04
C LEU A 62 8.84 -6.72 7.93
N ASP A 63 9.34 -7.87 7.48
CA ASP A 63 10.47 -8.49 8.17
C ASP A 63 11.79 -7.78 7.85
N ALA A 64 12.86 -8.15 8.57
CA ALA A 64 14.13 -7.48 8.42
C ALA A 64 14.79 -7.68 7.04
N ALA A 65 14.49 -8.78 6.34
CA ALA A 65 15.05 -9.05 5.02
C ALA A 65 14.37 -8.15 3.97
N ASP A 66 13.04 -8.05 4.01
CA ASP A 66 12.26 -7.14 3.17
C ASP A 66 12.65 -5.67 3.43
N LEU A 67 12.85 -5.29 4.70
CA LEU A 67 13.31 -3.95 5.06
C LEU A 67 14.73 -3.64 4.56
N ALA A 68 15.65 -4.60 4.66
CA ALA A 68 17.03 -4.44 4.20
C ALA A 68 17.10 -4.27 2.68
N LEU A 69 16.33 -5.07 1.97
CA LEU A 69 16.20 -4.98 0.52
C LEU A 69 15.58 -3.63 0.10
N ALA A 70 14.53 -3.16 0.79
CA ALA A 70 13.92 -1.85 0.50
C ALA A 70 14.82 -0.67 0.89
N ALA A 71 15.68 -0.82 1.90
CA ALA A 71 16.60 0.21 2.36
C ALA A 71 17.91 0.24 1.55
N ASP A 72 18.18 -0.79 0.75
CA ASP A 72 19.50 -1.06 0.17
C ASP A 72 20.59 -1.00 1.26
N ALA A 73 20.39 -1.85 2.28
CA ALA A 73 21.24 -1.95 3.46
C ALA A 73 21.49 -3.41 3.83
N ASP A 74 22.53 -3.66 4.63
CA ASP A 74 22.84 -4.99 5.13
C ASP A 74 21.75 -5.50 6.10
N GLU A 75 21.30 -6.75 5.91
CA GLU A 75 20.24 -7.34 6.73
C GLU A 75 20.64 -7.46 8.20
N THR A 76 21.90 -7.77 8.49
CA THR A 76 22.36 -7.92 9.88
C THR A 76 22.38 -6.57 10.60
N ALA A 77 22.75 -5.50 9.90
CA ALA A 77 22.68 -4.13 10.40
C ALA A 77 21.21 -3.71 10.65
N VAL A 78 20.31 -3.98 9.70
CA VAL A 78 18.87 -3.68 9.84
C VAL A 78 18.27 -4.43 11.03
N ARG A 79 18.58 -5.73 11.20
CA ARG A 79 18.16 -6.49 12.38
C ARG A 79 18.66 -5.86 13.67
N ARG A 80 19.92 -5.43 13.70
CA ARG A 80 20.51 -4.76 14.87
C ARG A 80 19.78 -3.46 15.20
N TRP A 81 19.47 -2.62 14.21
CA TRP A 81 18.73 -1.38 14.43
C TRP A 81 17.29 -1.63 14.88
N CYS A 82 16.57 -2.58 14.26
CA CYS A 82 15.20 -2.92 14.65
C CYS A 82 15.10 -3.47 16.08
N HIS A 83 16.12 -4.20 16.53
CA HIS A 83 16.17 -4.78 17.88
C HIS A 83 16.85 -3.90 18.94
N GLY A 84 17.62 -2.90 18.52
CA GLY A 84 18.30 -1.93 19.39
C GLY A 84 17.72 -0.53 19.21
N THR A 85 18.42 0.32 18.46
CA THR A 85 18.16 1.76 18.30
C THR A 85 16.69 2.12 18.03
N LEU A 86 16.05 1.41 17.10
CA LEU A 86 14.68 1.71 16.68
C LEU A 86 13.63 0.96 17.51
N ARG A 87 14.04 0.01 18.36
CA ARG A 87 13.12 -0.89 19.07
C ARG A 87 12.00 -0.17 19.83
N PRO A 88 12.24 0.94 20.55
CA PRO A 88 11.19 1.67 21.28
C PRO A 88 10.11 2.26 20.36
N PHE A 89 10.43 2.44 19.08
CA PHE A 89 9.59 3.10 18.09
C PHE A 89 8.84 2.14 17.17
N LEU A 90 9.21 0.86 17.20
CA LEU A 90 8.65 -0.17 16.34
C LEU A 90 7.60 -1.03 17.05
N ALA A 91 6.46 -1.20 16.39
CA ALA A 91 5.56 -2.31 16.65
C ALA A 91 6.18 -3.59 16.10
N VAL A 92 6.09 -4.68 16.87
CA VAL A 92 6.62 -5.99 16.49
C VAL A 92 5.47 -6.97 16.41
N GLU A 93 5.21 -7.47 15.21
CA GLU A 93 4.26 -8.55 14.96
C GLU A 93 5.01 -9.88 14.82
N ARG A 94 4.49 -10.92 15.46
CA ARG A 94 5.04 -12.28 15.33
C ARG A 94 4.38 -12.97 14.15
N ALA A 95 5.15 -13.24 13.10
CA ALA A 95 4.71 -13.99 11.92
C ALA A 95 5.05 -15.50 12.02
N GLY A 96 5.58 -15.94 13.17
CA GLY A 96 5.95 -17.32 13.46
C GLY A 96 6.75 -17.42 14.76
N PRO A 97 7.39 -18.58 15.04
CA PRO A 97 8.21 -18.77 16.24
C PRO A 97 9.43 -17.83 16.27
N THR A 98 10.02 -17.56 15.11
CA THR A 98 11.25 -16.77 14.94
C THR A 98 11.07 -15.54 14.06
N ALA A 99 10.05 -15.53 13.18
CA ALA A 99 9.80 -14.44 12.26
C ALA A 99 9.11 -13.26 12.96
N ARG A 100 9.75 -12.09 12.88
CA ARG A 100 9.24 -10.82 13.39
C ARG A 100 9.10 -9.83 12.25
N ARG A 101 7.99 -9.10 12.26
CA ARG A 101 7.70 -8.00 11.34
C ARG A 101 7.64 -6.69 12.11
N PHE A 102 8.13 -5.63 11.49
CA PHE A 102 8.36 -4.34 12.10
C PHE A 102 7.61 -3.24 11.33
N ALA A 103 6.96 -2.35 12.06
CA ALA A 103 6.39 -1.11 11.53
C ALA A 103 6.49 0.00 12.58
N VAL A 104 6.42 1.25 12.16
CA VAL A 104 6.26 2.38 13.08
C VAL A 104 5.02 2.19 13.95
N HIS A 105 5.19 2.32 15.27
CA HIS A 105 4.10 2.11 16.21
C HIS A 105 3.07 3.25 16.22
N HIS A 106 3.49 4.50 15.99
CA HIS A 106 2.60 5.65 16.07
C HIS A 106 2.61 6.52 14.82
N THR A 107 1.42 6.96 14.42
CA THR A 107 1.21 7.86 13.28
C THR A 107 2.05 9.13 13.37
N SER A 108 2.22 9.73 14.55
CA SER A 108 3.00 10.97 14.68
C SER A 108 4.49 10.79 14.37
N LEU A 109 5.08 9.64 14.71
CA LEU A 109 6.46 9.37 14.28
C LEU A 109 6.50 9.16 12.77
N ARG A 110 5.52 8.47 12.20
CA ARG A 110 5.45 8.29 10.74
C ARG A 110 5.34 9.63 10.02
N GLU A 111 4.50 10.54 10.51
CA GLU A 111 4.37 11.90 9.95
C GLU A 111 5.69 12.66 10.04
N PHE A 112 6.32 12.67 11.21
CA PHE A 112 7.64 13.28 11.41
C PHE A 112 8.70 12.72 10.45
N LEU A 113 8.82 11.40 10.34
CA LEU A 113 9.76 10.75 9.41
C LEU A 113 9.43 10.98 7.93
N ASN A 114 8.19 11.40 7.61
CA ASN A 114 7.81 11.82 6.25
C ASN A 114 8.11 13.30 5.98
N GLY A 115 8.83 13.99 6.88
CA GLY A 115 9.09 15.43 6.77
C GLY A 115 7.84 16.27 6.99
N ARG A 116 6.84 15.75 7.73
CA ARG A 116 5.68 16.55 8.13
C ARG A 116 5.92 17.14 9.51
N PRO A 117 5.87 18.48 9.65
CA PRO A 117 6.01 19.09 10.94
C PRO A 117 4.83 18.75 11.85
N LEU A 118 5.13 18.50 13.13
CA LEU A 118 4.12 18.19 14.14
C LEU A 118 3.58 19.45 14.85
N ASP A 119 4.37 20.52 14.85
CA ASP A 119 4.07 21.84 15.41
C ASP A 119 4.53 22.91 14.39
N ASP A 120 4.17 24.19 14.57
CA ASP A 120 4.68 25.27 13.72
C ASP A 120 6.23 25.25 13.72
N LEU A 121 6.84 25.02 12.56
CA LEU A 121 8.29 24.93 12.38
C LEU A 121 8.94 26.27 12.76
N GLY A 122 9.46 26.35 13.98
CA GLY A 122 10.03 27.57 14.52
C GLY A 122 11.55 27.67 14.41
N SER A 123 12.26 26.54 14.24
CA SER A 123 13.73 26.51 14.23
C SER A 123 14.31 26.00 12.91
N GLU A 124 15.49 26.51 12.53
CA GLU A 124 16.25 26.03 11.35
C GLU A 124 16.60 24.53 11.45
N GLU A 125 16.81 24.03 12.67
CA GLU A 125 17.08 22.61 12.92
C GLU A 125 15.87 21.73 12.59
N ASP A 126 14.66 22.17 12.97
CA ASP A 126 13.42 21.45 12.64
C ASP A 126 13.19 21.43 11.11
N TRP A 127 13.49 22.52 10.42
CA TRP A 127 13.44 22.57 8.96
C TRP A 127 14.45 21.61 8.32
N HIS A 128 15.70 21.62 8.79
CA HIS A 128 16.74 20.71 8.30
C HIS A 128 16.33 19.25 8.41
N TRP A 129 15.78 18.83 9.56
CA TRP A 129 15.35 17.45 9.75
C TRP A 129 14.09 17.11 8.96
N SER A 130 13.16 18.06 8.83
CA SER A 130 11.97 17.90 7.99
C SER A 130 12.35 17.61 6.53
N GLU A 131 13.24 18.41 5.95
CA GLU A 131 13.71 18.23 4.58
C GLU A 131 14.51 16.93 4.42
N THR A 132 15.42 16.65 5.35
CA THR A 132 16.28 15.45 5.29
C THR A 132 15.46 14.17 5.36
N LEU A 133 14.52 14.07 6.31
CA LEU A 133 13.66 12.90 6.49
C LEU A 133 12.64 12.79 5.35
N GLY A 134 12.05 13.90 4.92
CA GLY A 134 11.16 13.95 3.76
C GLY A 134 11.83 13.46 2.48
N ALA A 135 13.06 13.91 2.21
CA ALA A 135 13.86 13.46 1.07
C ALA A 135 14.22 11.97 1.17
N ALA A 136 14.57 11.48 2.36
CA ALA A 136 14.84 10.06 2.58
C ALA A 136 13.59 9.19 2.36
N ALA A 137 12.42 9.62 2.84
CA ALA A 137 11.14 8.94 2.61
C ALA A 137 10.74 8.95 1.14
N ALA A 138 10.89 10.07 0.44
CA ALA A 138 10.66 10.15 -1.00
C ALA A 138 11.58 9.19 -1.78
N THR A 139 12.88 9.22 -1.49
CA THR A 139 13.88 8.31 -2.09
C THR A 139 13.52 6.83 -1.83
N ALA A 140 13.05 6.51 -0.62
CA ALA A 140 12.63 5.16 -0.28
C ALA A 140 11.44 4.68 -1.13
N ARG A 141 10.42 5.53 -1.39
CA ARG A 141 9.31 5.17 -2.28
C ARG A 141 9.79 4.84 -3.69
N HIS A 142 10.64 5.69 -4.27
CA HIS A 142 11.23 5.43 -5.59
C HIS A 142 11.98 4.09 -5.61
N ARG A 143 12.82 3.82 -4.61
CA ARG A 143 13.58 2.58 -4.52
C ARG A 143 12.68 1.34 -4.42
N ILE A 144 11.63 1.39 -3.59
CA ILE A 144 10.65 0.30 -3.47
C ILE A 144 9.99 0.02 -4.81
N VAL A 145 9.55 1.06 -5.52
CA VAL A 145 8.96 0.94 -6.86
C VAL A 145 9.96 0.32 -7.84
N ASP A 146 11.17 0.88 -7.94
CA ASP A 146 12.19 0.43 -8.87
C ASP A 146 12.58 -1.03 -8.61
N HIS A 147 12.70 -1.42 -7.35
CA HIS A 147 12.97 -2.80 -6.96
C HIS A 147 11.91 -3.75 -7.52
N HIS A 148 10.63 -3.47 -7.28
CA HIS A 148 9.54 -4.34 -7.75
C HIS A 148 9.42 -4.34 -9.28
N LEU A 149 9.51 -3.18 -9.93
CA LEU A 149 9.47 -3.11 -11.39
C LEU A 149 10.65 -3.85 -12.04
N ALA A 150 11.86 -3.72 -11.51
CA ALA A 150 13.03 -4.47 -11.98
C ALA A 150 12.86 -5.98 -11.78
N ARG A 151 12.29 -6.41 -10.65
CA ARG A 151 11.95 -7.81 -10.40
C ARG A 151 10.99 -8.37 -11.46
N PHE A 152 10.02 -7.57 -11.88
CA PHE A 152 9.06 -7.93 -12.93
C PHE A 152 9.63 -7.85 -14.36
N GLY A 153 10.88 -7.44 -14.51
CA GLY A 153 11.58 -7.36 -15.80
C GLY A 153 11.59 -5.97 -16.43
N GLY A 154 11.17 -4.94 -15.69
CA GLY A 154 11.18 -3.54 -16.13
C GLY A 154 9.90 -3.14 -16.85
N LEU A 155 9.38 -1.96 -16.51
CA LEU A 155 8.15 -1.43 -17.09
C LEU A 155 8.32 -1.07 -18.57
N ASP A 156 9.50 -0.59 -18.97
CA ASP A 156 9.82 -0.27 -20.38
C ASP A 156 9.84 -1.49 -21.29
N ALA A 157 10.16 -2.67 -20.73
CA ALA A 157 10.12 -3.93 -21.47
C ALA A 157 8.74 -4.61 -21.44
N GLY A 158 7.73 -4.00 -20.82
CA GLY A 158 6.39 -4.59 -20.69
C GLY A 158 6.30 -5.70 -19.63
N LEU A 159 7.17 -5.67 -18.61
CA LEU A 159 7.16 -6.62 -17.47
C LEU A 159 7.27 -8.11 -17.90
N PRO A 160 8.27 -8.48 -18.72
CA PRO A 160 8.35 -9.80 -19.35
C PRO A 160 8.50 -10.95 -18.33
N ARG A 161 9.08 -10.70 -17.16
CA ARG A 161 9.19 -11.73 -16.11
C ARG A 161 7.85 -11.96 -15.44
N LEU A 162 7.09 -10.91 -15.15
CA LEU A 162 5.73 -11.04 -14.63
C LEU A 162 4.81 -11.73 -15.64
N ALA A 163 4.96 -11.42 -16.93
CA ALA A 163 4.20 -12.10 -17.99
C ALA A 163 4.52 -13.61 -18.09
N ALA A 164 5.75 -14.01 -17.76
CA ALA A 164 6.16 -15.41 -17.74
C ALA A 164 5.73 -16.15 -16.46
N ASP A 165 5.68 -15.44 -15.33
CA ASP A 165 5.36 -15.98 -14.01
C ASP A 165 4.56 -14.96 -13.18
N LEU A 166 3.24 -15.19 -13.10
CA LEU A 166 2.32 -14.34 -12.34
C LEU A 166 2.50 -14.48 -10.82
N ASP A 167 3.11 -15.57 -10.33
CA ASP A 167 3.39 -15.75 -8.90
C ASP A 167 4.45 -14.76 -8.40
N LEU A 168 5.20 -14.11 -9.31
CA LEU A 168 6.12 -13.04 -8.94
C LEU A 168 5.43 -11.88 -8.24
N LEU A 169 4.15 -11.63 -8.52
CA LEU A 169 3.40 -10.55 -7.88
C LEU A 169 3.20 -10.81 -6.38
N THR A 170 2.92 -12.07 -6.00
CA THR A 170 2.66 -12.49 -4.61
C THR A 170 3.91 -13.00 -3.90
N ALA A 171 5.03 -13.16 -4.61
CA ALA A 171 6.27 -13.66 -4.05
C ALA A 171 6.75 -12.86 -2.83
N GLY A 172 7.33 -13.57 -1.85
CA GLY A 172 7.72 -12.99 -0.56
C GLY A 172 6.49 -12.71 0.31
N SER A 173 6.33 -11.47 0.78
CA SER A 173 5.22 -11.04 1.63
C SER A 173 3.93 -10.69 0.85
N GLY A 174 3.94 -10.78 -0.49
CA GLY A 174 2.84 -10.29 -1.34
C GLY A 174 2.62 -8.78 -1.21
N TYR A 175 3.68 -8.05 -0.84
CA TYR A 175 3.65 -6.61 -0.63
C TYR A 175 3.31 -5.85 -1.91
N ALA A 176 3.88 -6.28 -3.04
CA ALA A 176 3.72 -5.62 -4.33
C ALA A 176 2.26 -5.56 -4.78
N VAL A 177 1.50 -6.67 -4.63
CA VAL A 177 0.04 -6.73 -4.91
C VAL A 177 -0.71 -5.58 -4.25
N ARG A 178 -0.34 -5.21 -3.01
CA ARG A 178 -1.18 -4.36 -2.16
C ARG A 178 -0.71 -2.92 -2.08
N HIS A 179 0.56 -2.66 -2.38
CA HIS A 179 1.19 -1.36 -2.09
C HIS A 179 1.92 -0.74 -3.29
N LEU A 180 2.21 -1.48 -4.38
CA LEU A 180 3.03 -0.94 -5.46
C LEU A 180 2.39 0.26 -6.16
N ALA A 181 1.10 0.18 -6.49
CA ALA A 181 0.39 1.30 -7.11
C ALA A 181 0.30 2.52 -6.18
N GLY A 182 0.11 2.29 -4.88
CA GLY A 182 0.16 3.34 -3.86
C GLY A 182 1.51 4.04 -3.82
N HIS A 183 2.62 3.30 -3.86
CA HIS A 183 3.96 3.90 -3.92
C HIS A 183 4.22 4.68 -5.20
N LEU A 184 3.71 4.21 -6.35
CA LEU A 184 3.79 4.96 -7.61
C LEU A 184 3.04 6.30 -7.52
N LEU A 185 1.82 6.30 -6.95
CA LEU A 185 1.04 7.52 -6.71
C LEU A 185 1.77 8.47 -5.76
N ASP A 186 2.21 7.97 -4.61
CA ASP A 186 2.86 8.79 -3.58
C ASP A 186 4.23 9.31 -4.02
N ALA A 187 4.92 8.62 -4.92
CA ALA A 187 6.16 9.07 -5.56
C ALA A 187 5.93 10.02 -6.74
N GLY A 188 4.67 10.34 -7.08
CA GLY A 188 4.33 11.19 -8.23
C GLY A 188 4.63 10.56 -9.59
N ARG A 189 4.86 9.24 -9.67
CA ARG A 189 5.14 8.49 -10.90
C ARG A 189 3.85 8.06 -11.58
N ILE A 190 3.00 9.05 -11.87
CA ILE A 190 1.64 8.82 -12.37
C ILE A 190 1.65 8.16 -13.75
N GLU A 191 2.56 8.58 -14.62
CA GLU A 191 2.74 8.02 -15.95
C GLU A 191 3.13 6.54 -15.89
N ASP A 192 4.01 6.16 -14.95
CA ASP A 192 4.38 4.77 -14.73
C ASP A 192 3.22 3.94 -14.18
N LEU A 193 2.38 4.52 -13.31
CA LEU A 193 1.15 3.84 -12.87
C LEU A 193 0.16 3.64 -14.02
N CYS A 194 -0.08 4.66 -14.84
CA CYS A 194 -0.93 4.53 -16.02
C CYS A 194 -0.40 3.43 -16.96
N ARG A 195 0.91 3.39 -17.21
CA ARG A 195 1.56 2.34 -18.00
C ARG A 195 1.41 0.97 -17.35
N LEU A 196 1.64 0.84 -16.04
CA LEU A 196 1.47 -0.42 -15.31
C LEU A 196 0.04 -0.94 -15.47
N LEU A 197 -0.96 -0.08 -15.25
CA LEU A 197 -2.38 -0.42 -15.35
C LEU A 197 -2.88 -0.61 -16.78
N THR A 198 -2.08 -0.30 -17.81
CA THR A 198 -2.42 -0.52 -19.22
C THR A 198 -1.50 -1.52 -19.91
N THR A 199 -0.52 -2.07 -19.20
CA THR A 199 0.42 -3.04 -19.76
C THR A 199 -0.33 -4.27 -20.23
N GLU A 200 -0.20 -4.59 -21.51
CA GLU A 200 -0.82 -5.76 -22.12
C GLU A 200 0.07 -6.99 -21.97
N GLY A 201 -0.56 -8.12 -21.63
CA GLY A 201 0.00 -9.45 -21.68
C GLY A 201 -0.70 -10.28 -22.76
N ARG A 202 -0.51 -11.61 -22.71
CA ARG A 202 -1.02 -12.52 -23.76
C ARG A 202 -2.55 -12.58 -23.88
N THR A 203 -3.26 -12.35 -22.78
CA THR A 203 -4.72 -12.55 -22.67
C THR A 203 -5.47 -11.26 -22.39
N GLY A 204 -4.80 -10.11 -22.43
CA GLY A 204 -5.37 -8.81 -22.05
C GLY A 204 -4.45 -8.08 -21.07
N ASN A 205 -5.03 -7.31 -20.15
CA ASN A 205 -4.27 -6.50 -19.21
C ASN A 205 -3.45 -7.38 -18.24
N LEU A 206 -2.12 -7.24 -18.26
CA LEU A 206 -1.21 -8.08 -17.48
C LEU A 206 -1.34 -7.83 -15.99
N TRP A 207 -1.46 -6.57 -15.57
CA TRP A 207 -1.59 -6.22 -14.15
C TRP A 207 -2.89 -6.80 -13.57
N PHE A 208 -4.00 -6.70 -14.30
CA PHE A 208 -5.27 -7.34 -13.95
C PHE A 208 -5.12 -8.86 -13.86
N ALA A 209 -4.54 -9.50 -14.89
CA ALA A 209 -4.35 -10.96 -14.90
C ALA A 209 -3.51 -11.45 -13.70
N ALA A 210 -2.49 -10.69 -13.31
CA ALA A 210 -1.68 -11.00 -12.13
C ALA A 210 -2.49 -10.85 -10.83
N HIS A 211 -3.37 -9.85 -10.71
CA HIS A 211 -4.27 -9.69 -9.56
C HIS A 211 -5.36 -10.76 -9.51
N GLU A 212 -5.91 -11.15 -10.66
CA GLU A 212 -6.88 -12.22 -10.77
C GLU A 212 -6.27 -13.56 -10.34
N HIS A 213 -5.06 -13.88 -10.83
CA HIS A 213 -4.31 -15.07 -10.43
C HIS A 213 -4.01 -15.10 -8.92
N ALA A 214 -3.77 -13.92 -8.32
CA ALA A 214 -3.52 -13.76 -6.89
C ALA A 214 -4.78 -13.75 -6.01
N ASP A 215 -5.99 -13.92 -6.57
CA ASP A 215 -7.28 -13.72 -5.87
C ASP A 215 -7.38 -12.33 -5.19
N ALA A 216 -6.82 -11.31 -5.85
CA ALA A 216 -6.64 -9.95 -5.36
C ALA A 216 -7.29 -8.88 -6.26
N VAL A 217 -8.39 -9.22 -6.94
CA VAL A 217 -9.13 -8.30 -7.83
C VAL A 217 -9.61 -7.05 -7.08
N ASP A 218 -9.96 -7.16 -5.80
CA ASP A 218 -10.33 -6.02 -4.97
C ASP A 218 -9.20 -4.99 -4.82
N ASP A 219 -7.94 -5.45 -4.72
CA ASP A 219 -6.76 -4.59 -4.63
C ASP A 219 -6.53 -3.87 -5.98
N TYR A 220 -6.69 -4.57 -7.11
CA TYR A 220 -6.65 -3.95 -8.45
C TYR A 220 -7.72 -2.84 -8.62
N LEU A 221 -8.95 -3.08 -8.16
CA LEU A 221 -10.00 -2.06 -8.22
C LEU A 221 -9.73 -0.88 -7.29
N ALA A 222 -9.04 -1.12 -6.16
CA ALA A 222 -8.58 -0.05 -5.28
C ALA A 222 -7.51 0.81 -5.98
N ASP A 223 -6.57 0.20 -6.70
CA ASP A 223 -5.55 0.89 -7.49
C ASP A 223 -6.16 1.79 -8.56
N ILE A 224 -7.10 1.26 -9.35
CA ILE A 224 -7.85 2.04 -10.36
C ILE A 224 -8.58 3.21 -9.71
N SER A 225 -9.24 2.96 -8.57
CA SER A 225 -10.01 3.98 -7.88
C SER A 225 -9.12 5.12 -7.36
N ALA A 226 -7.93 4.78 -6.87
CA ALA A 226 -6.94 5.74 -6.39
C ALA A 226 -6.37 6.58 -7.56
N LEU A 227 -5.99 5.94 -8.68
CA LEU A 227 -5.55 6.67 -9.87
C LEU A 227 -6.64 7.59 -10.40
N TRP A 228 -7.87 7.11 -10.54
CA TRP A 228 -8.98 7.92 -11.02
C TRP A 228 -9.23 9.15 -10.15
N ALA A 229 -9.22 9.01 -8.82
CA ALA A 229 -9.39 10.15 -7.91
C ALA A 229 -8.29 11.21 -8.10
N HIS A 230 -7.04 10.79 -8.32
CA HIS A 230 -5.93 11.69 -8.61
C HIS A 230 -6.10 12.40 -9.97
N LEU A 231 -6.42 11.67 -11.03
CA LEU A 231 -6.62 12.21 -12.38
C LEU A 231 -7.80 13.20 -12.43
N ALA A 232 -8.92 12.85 -11.79
CA ALA A 232 -10.10 13.71 -11.71
C ALA A 232 -9.79 15.04 -11.00
N HIS A 233 -8.99 15.01 -9.94
CA HIS A 233 -8.55 16.22 -9.25
C HIS A 233 -7.70 17.11 -10.17
N ARG A 234 -6.74 16.54 -10.90
CA ARG A 234 -5.92 17.28 -11.88
C ARG A 234 -6.74 17.87 -13.03
N THR A 235 -7.73 17.13 -13.52
CA THR A 235 -8.68 17.63 -14.52
C THR A 235 -9.47 18.82 -13.98
N ASP A 236 -9.99 18.71 -12.76
CA ASP A 236 -10.76 19.79 -12.14
C ASP A 236 -9.91 21.05 -11.94
N GLU A 237 -8.66 20.92 -11.50
CA GLU A 237 -7.71 22.04 -11.41
C GLU A 237 -7.37 22.66 -12.77
N ALA A 238 -7.19 21.84 -13.81
CA ALA A 238 -6.92 22.33 -15.15
C ALA A 238 -8.10 23.12 -15.72
N LEU A 239 -9.32 22.59 -15.59
CA LEU A 239 -10.55 23.23 -16.04
C LEU A 239 -10.84 24.52 -15.26
N ALA A 240 -10.64 24.52 -13.93
CA ALA A 240 -10.79 25.71 -13.10
C ALA A 240 -9.82 26.83 -13.50
N ALA A 241 -8.62 26.45 -13.97
CA ALA A 241 -7.62 27.37 -14.50
C ALA A 241 -7.83 27.74 -15.99
N GLY A 242 -8.93 27.31 -16.62
CA GLY A 242 -9.21 27.57 -18.04
C GLY A 242 -8.27 26.84 -19.02
N ARG A 243 -7.58 25.80 -18.57
CA ARG A 243 -6.66 24.99 -19.38
C ARG A 243 -7.36 23.73 -19.93
N PRO A 244 -6.85 23.13 -21.01
CA PRO A 244 -7.30 21.82 -21.47
C PRO A 244 -7.15 20.75 -20.38
N ALA A 245 -8.00 19.72 -20.41
CA ALA A 245 -7.97 18.60 -19.47
C ALA A 245 -7.21 17.39 -20.06
N PRO A 246 -5.87 17.30 -19.91
CA PRO A 246 -5.07 16.25 -20.55
C PRO A 246 -5.36 14.84 -19.99
N THR A 247 -5.83 14.75 -18.74
CA THR A 247 -6.03 13.50 -18.00
C THR A 247 -7.38 12.84 -18.24
N LEU A 248 -8.28 13.48 -19.01
CA LEU A 248 -9.65 13.00 -19.22
C LEU A 248 -9.71 11.63 -19.91
N VAL A 249 -8.79 11.36 -20.84
CA VAL A 249 -8.71 10.07 -21.54
C VAL A 249 -8.36 8.94 -20.56
N ASP A 250 -7.45 9.20 -19.63
CA ASP A 250 -7.03 8.21 -18.63
C ASP A 250 -8.11 8.00 -17.55
N GLU A 251 -8.90 9.02 -17.22
CA GLU A 251 -10.10 8.87 -16.41
C GLU A 251 -11.13 7.96 -17.09
N ALA A 252 -11.37 8.14 -18.39
CA ALA A 252 -12.27 7.28 -19.16
C ALA A 252 -11.75 5.84 -19.25
N ARG A 253 -10.44 5.62 -19.33
CA ARG A 253 -9.85 4.28 -19.27
C ARG A 253 -10.07 3.61 -17.92
N CYS A 254 -9.83 4.32 -16.81
CA CYS A 254 -10.14 3.83 -15.47
C CYS A 254 -11.64 3.43 -15.37
N ALA A 255 -12.50 4.21 -16.01
CA ALA A 255 -13.94 3.96 -16.06
C ALA A 255 -14.32 2.69 -16.79
N LEU A 256 -13.76 2.49 -17.97
CA LEU A 256 -14.02 1.31 -18.77
C LEU A 256 -13.45 0.06 -18.08
N ALA A 257 -12.26 0.14 -17.48
CA ALA A 257 -11.66 -0.97 -16.75
C ALA A 257 -12.54 -1.40 -15.55
N ALA A 258 -12.96 -0.47 -14.70
CA ALA A 258 -13.82 -0.76 -13.54
C ALA A 258 -15.21 -1.28 -13.96
N SER A 259 -15.80 -0.70 -15.01
CA SER A 259 -17.13 -1.11 -15.51
C SER A 259 -17.11 -2.47 -16.20
N SER A 260 -16.04 -2.83 -16.90
CA SER A 260 -15.87 -4.16 -17.50
C SER A 260 -15.93 -5.26 -16.44
N ILE A 261 -15.14 -5.13 -15.37
CA ILE A 261 -15.07 -6.10 -14.27
C ILE A 261 -16.41 -6.20 -13.51
N THR A 262 -17.05 -5.06 -13.25
CA THR A 262 -18.35 -5.04 -12.55
C THR A 262 -19.49 -5.57 -13.42
N SER A 263 -19.46 -5.35 -14.73
CA SER A 263 -20.44 -5.92 -15.68
C SER A 263 -20.30 -7.44 -15.78
N LEU A 264 -19.07 -7.97 -15.85
CA LEU A 264 -18.79 -9.40 -15.75
C LEU A 264 -19.39 -10.01 -14.48
N THR A 265 -19.24 -9.34 -13.35
CA THR A 265 -19.78 -9.79 -12.05
C THR A 265 -21.31 -9.72 -12.01
N ALA A 266 -21.92 -8.68 -12.59
CA ALA A 266 -23.36 -8.48 -12.64
C ALA A 266 -24.08 -9.46 -13.61
N ASN A 267 -23.35 -10.03 -14.57
CA ASN A 267 -23.87 -11.00 -15.54
C ASN A 267 -23.79 -12.46 -15.06
N ILE A 268 -23.28 -12.72 -13.85
CA ILE A 268 -23.32 -14.07 -13.26
C ILE A 268 -24.75 -14.34 -12.76
N PRO A 269 -25.49 -15.31 -13.33
CA PRO A 269 -26.86 -15.59 -12.89
C PRO A 269 -26.89 -15.97 -11.41
N ALA A 270 -27.83 -15.40 -10.65
CA ALA A 270 -27.96 -15.66 -9.21
C ALA A 270 -28.11 -17.15 -8.89
N ASP A 271 -28.80 -17.90 -9.75
CA ASP A 271 -28.98 -19.34 -9.63
C ASP A 271 -27.67 -20.12 -9.76
N LEU A 272 -26.74 -19.62 -10.57
CA LEU A 272 -25.40 -20.20 -10.72
C LEU A 272 -24.57 -19.96 -9.45
N VAL A 273 -24.63 -18.77 -8.87
CA VAL A 273 -23.97 -18.46 -7.58
C VAL A 273 -24.50 -19.37 -6.47
N VAL A 274 -25.83 -19.55 -6.39
CA VAL A 274 -26.47 -20.45 -5.43
C VAL A 274 -26.06 -21.91 -5.67
N ALA A 275 -25.97 -22.34 -6.94
CA ALA A 275 -25.52 -23.69 -7.30
C ALA A 275 -24.06 -23.93 -6.92
N LEU A 276 -23.16 -22.96 -7.16
CA LEU A 276 -21.74 -23.04 -6.81
C LEU A 276 -21.49 -23.09 -5.29
N VAL A 277 -22.28 -22.34 -4.51
CA VAL A 277 -22.24 -22.40 -3.04
C VAL A 277 -22.80 -23.73 -2.53
N LYS A 278 -23.91 -24.23 -3.09
CA LYS A 278 -24.49 -25.53 -2.74
C LYS A 278 -23.57 -26.70 -3.08
N ALA A 279 -22.81 -26.58 -4.18
CA ALA A 279 -21.80 -27.56 -4.59
C ALA A 279 -20.50 -27.47 -3.75
N GLY A 280 -20.40 -26.53 -2.79
CA GLY A 280 -19.22 -26.37 -1.94
C GLY A 280 -18.00 -25.79 -2.65
N MET A 281 -18.14 -25.32 -3.89
CA MET A 281 -17.07 -24.70 -4.68
C MET A 281 -16.80 -23.26 -4.25
N TRP A 282 -17.80 -22.59 -3.66
CA TRP A 282 -17.66 -21.30 -2.99
C TRP A 282 -18.13 -21.38 -1.54
N THR A 283 -17.23 -21.09 -0.58
CA THR A 283 -17.63 -20.89 0.82
C THR A 283 -18.09 -19.45 1.06
N ARG A 284 -19.04 -19.24 1.98
CA ARG A 284 -19.56 -17.90 2.39
C ARG A 284 -18.49 -16.90 2.85
N SER A 285 -17.26 -17.35 3.03
CA SER A 285 -16.06 -16.51 3.14
C SER A 285 -15.28 -16.71 1.84
N GLY A 286 -15.19 -15.70 0.98
CA GLY A 286 -14.57 -15.75 -0.34
C GLY A 286 -13.18 -16.38 -0.31
N ARG A 287 -13.13 -17.69 -0.53
CA ARG A 287 -11.95 -18.50 -0.66
C ARG A 287 -12.38 -19.70 -1.49
N SER A 288 -11.99 -19.74 -2.75
CA SER A 288 -12.09 -20.97 -3.53
C SER A 288 -11.13 -21.99 -2.90
N ARG A 289 -11.60 -23.22 -2.68
CA ARG A 289 -10.77 -24.32 -2.19
C ARG A 289 -10.80 -25.41 -3.24
N THR A 290 -9.64 -25.82 -3.73
CA THR A 290 -9.49 -27.08 -4.47
C THR A 290 -9.78 -28.26 -3.52
N PRO A 291 -10.49 -29.32 -3.96
CA PRO A 291 -10.87 -30.40 -3.07
C PRO A 291 -9.77 -31.46 -3.00
N ALA A 292 -9.12 -31.56 -1.84
CA ALA A 292 -8.44 -32.79 -1.42
C ALA A 292 -8.83 -33.12 0.03
N GLY A 293 -9.38 -34.32 0.22
CA GLY A 293 -9.44 -35.04 1.49
C GLY A 293 -10.45 -34.57 2.54
N CYS A 294 -11.57 -35.29 2.67
CA CYS A 294 -12.45 -35.26 3.83
C CYS A 294 -11.79 -35.87 5.08
N THR A 295 -11.93 -35.22 6.25
CA THR A 295 -12.53 -35.79 7.48
C THR A 295 -12.69 -34.72 8.58
N PRO A 296 -13.78 -34.74 9.40
CA PRO A 296 -14.10 -33.69 10.37
C PRO A 296 -13.94 -34.10 11.86
N ARG A 297 -13.76 -33.11 12.75
CA ARG A 297 -14.16 -32.97 14.20
C ARG A 297 -13.21 -31.97 14.90
N LEU A 298 -13.56 -30.99 15.75
CA LEU A 298 -14.70 -30.60 16.61
C LEU A 298 -14.58 -29.08 16.95
N PRO A 299 -15.56 -28.44 17.63
CA PRO A 299 -15.76 -26.98 17.62
C PRO A 299 -15.19 -26.23 18.83
N GLY A 300 -15.01 -24.92 18.66
CA GLY A 300 -14.98 -23.97 19.78
C GLY A 300 -13.99 -22.83 19.59
N ARG A 301 -14.48 -21.64 19.20
CA ARG A 301 -14.25 -20.34 19.85
C ARG A 301 -14.83 -19.19 19.04
N CYS A 302 -15.39 -18.24 19.78
CA CYS A 302 -16.20 -17.11 19.34
C CYS A 302 -15.44 -16.13 18.45
N CYS A 303 -16.13 -15.65 17.41
CA CYS A 303 -15.72 -14.51 16.58
C CYS A 303 -15.92 -13.19 17.32
N SER A 304 -14.90 -12.31 17.28
CA SER A 304 -15.07 -10.86 17.41
C SER A 304 -15.31 -10.25 16.02
N PRO A 305 -16.02 -9.11 15.89
CA PRO A 305 -16.47 -8.63 14.59
C PRO A 305 -15.36 -7.83 13.90
N ARG A 306 -14.78 -8.42 12.85
CA ARG A 306 -13.98 -7.70 11.84
C ARG A 306 -14.97 -7.21 10.76
N TRP A 307 -15.17 -5.90 10.70
CA TRP A 307 -16.04 -5.23 9.75
C TRP A 307 -15.76 -5.67 8.30
N SER A 308 -16.81 -6.05 7.56
CA SER A 308 -16.73 -6.64 6.22
C SER A 308 -16.43 -5.60 5.13
N ARG A 309 -15.43 -5.89 4.30
CA ARG A 309 -14.90 -5.04 3.21
C ARG A 309 -15.89 -4.77 2.05
N SER A 310 -17.05 -5.44 1.98
CA SER A 310 -18.05 -5.24 0.92
C SER A 310 -18.68 -3.84 0.85
N TYR A 311 -18.56 -3.01 1.89
CA TYR A 311 -19.12 -1.65 1.88
C TYR A 311 -18.34 -0.64 1.01
N ARG A 312 -17.08 -0.92 0.63
CA ARG A 312 -16.26 0.03 -0.15
C ARG A 312 -16.66 0.11 -1.62
N ILE A 313 -17.05 -1.00 -2.25
CA ILE A 313 -17.42 -1.07 -3.68
C ILE A 313 -18.64 -0.17 -3.97
N THR A 314 -19.65 -0.17 -3.10
CA THR A 314 -20.89 0.61 -3.28
C THR A 314 -20.67 2.13 -3.16
N PHE A 315 -19.69 2.57 -2.34
CA PHE A 315 -19.42 3.99 -2.13
C PHE A 315 -18.68 4.61 -3.32
N VAL A 316 -17.72 3.88 -3.90
CA VAL A 316 -17.04 4.27 -5.14
C VAL A 316 -18.08 4.44 -6.25
N LEU A 317 -18.96 3.46 -6.46
CA LEU A 317 -19.99 3.49 -7.51
C LEU A 317 -21.01 4.65 -7.39
N ARG A 318 -21.29 5.14 -6.17
CA ARG A 318 -22.19 6.31 -5.98
C ARG A 318 -21.56 7.62 -6.45
N ARG A 319 -20.24 7.81 -6.24
CA ARG A 319 -19.52 9.00 -6.74
C ARG A 319 -19.35 8.95 -8.26
N TRP A 320 -19.21 7.75 -8.81
CA TRP A 320 -19.13 7.47 -10.25
C TRP A 320 -20.43 7.83 -11.00
N ARG A 321 -21.59 7.38 -10.52
CA ARG A 321 -22.90 7.70 -11.15
C ARG A 321 -23.29 9.18 -11.10
N GLY A 322 -22.73 9.95 -10.17
CA GLY A 322 -23.03 11.38 -10.02
C GLY A 322 -22.37 12.28 -11.06
N ARG A 323 -21.30 11.83 -11.72
CA ARG A 323 -20.50 12.64 -12.67
C ARG A 323 -20.68 12.25 -14.14
N TRP A 324 -21.06 11.00 -14.40
CA TRP A 324 -21.41 10.50 -15.73
C TRP A 324 -22.72 9.70 -15.62
N PRO A 325 -23.89 10.27 -15.94
CA PRO A 325 -25.06 9.45 -16.16
C PRO A 325 -24.75 8.55 -17.35
N LEU A 326 -24.67 7.24 -17.13
CA LEU A 326 -24.58 6.27 -18.23
C LEU A 326 -25.74 6.56 -19.21
N PRO A 327 -25.49 6.67 -20.52
CA PRO A 327 -26.59 6.74 -21.48
C PRO A 327 -27.42 5.46 -21.32
N VAL A 328 -28.69 5.63 -20.99
CA VAL A 328 -29.68 4.56 -21.10
C VAL A 328 -29.69 4.18 -22.58
N ILE A 329 -29.08 3.04 -22.92
CA ILE A 329 -29.16 2.49 -24.27
C ILE A 329 -30.64 2.13 -24.48
N PRO A 330 -31.38 2.80 -25.39
CA PRO A 330 -32.73 2.39 -25.68
C PRO A 330 -32.66 1.03 -26.36
N SER A 331 -33.34 0.06 -25.77
CA SER A 331 -33.58 -1.24 -26.38
C SER A 331 -34.21 -1.04 -27.76
N SER A 332 -33.44 -1.28 -28.81
CA SER A 332 -33.92 -1.25 -30.19
C SER A 332 -34.85 -2.43 -30.41
N THR A 333 -36.15 -2.22 -30.22
CA THR A 333 -37.18 -3.04 -30.85
C THR A 333 -37.18 -2.71 -32.33
N SER A 334 -36.62 -3.61 -33.15
CA SER A 334 -36.83 -3.58 -34.59
C SER A 334 -38.22 -4.17 -34.93
N PRO A 335 -38.89 -3.67 -35.98
CA PRO A 335 -40.27 -4.03 -36.29
C PRO A 335 -40.32 -5.32 -37.12
N ALA A 336 -41.32 -6.17 -36.87
CA ALA A 336 -41.73 -7.21 -37.79
C ALA A 336 -43.19 -6.98 -38.16
N THR A 337 -43.38 -6.47 -39.37
CA THR A 337 -44.65 -6.46 -40.10
C THR A 337 -44.95 -7.88 -40.59
N CYS A 338 -46.16 -8.37 -40.33
CA CYS A 338 -46.99 -9.11 -41.28
C CYS A 338 -48.45 -8.92 -40.87
#